data_AF-A0A978V819-F1
#
_entry.id   AF-A0A978V819-F1
#
_cell.length_a   1.000
_cell.length_b   1.000
_cell.length_c   1.000
_cell.angle_alpha   90.00
_cell.angle_beta   90.00
_cell.angle_gamma   90.00
#
_symmetry.space_group_name_H-M   'P 1'
#
loop_
_entity.id
_entity.type
_entity.pdbx_description
1 polymer ?
#
loop_
_entity_poly.entity_id
_entity_poly.type
_entity_poly.pdbx_seq_one_letter_code
_entity_poly.pdbx_strand_id
1 'polypeptide(L)'
;MMDNVRQTCDSLEYIEDYTLLLYLKGRLHRRTLEALRLRKCNRTVMRWNTPTVRGMVQQVKRLVVVETEEMYKARKDKEAKHRALRPPLVVDHHPASPASDSPQ
;
A
#
# COMPACT_ATOMS: atom_id res chain seq x y z
N MET A 1 -12.38 40.14 7.30
CA MET A 1 -13.27 39.14 6.65
C MET A 1 -12.53 38.48 5.48
N MET A 2 -11.48 37.70 5.76
CA MET A 2 -10.76 36.95 4.73
C MET A 2 -10.31 35.58 5.26
N ASP A 3 -11.22 34.85 5.89
CA ASP A 3 -10.99 33.46 6.37
C ASP A 3 -11.55 32.42 5.39
N ASN A 4 -11.54 32.70 4.08
CA ASN A 4 -12.31 31.91 3.11
C ASN A 4 -11.49 31.24 1.98
N VAL A 5 -10.16 31.35 1.99
CA VAL A 5 -9.30 30.71 0.96
C VAL A 5 -8.39 29.62 1.54
N ARG A 6 -8.22 29.56 2.88
CA ARG A 6 -7.54 28.41 3.53
C ARG A 6 -8.46 27.23 3.78
N GLN A 7 -9.78 27.42 3.66
CA GLN A 7 -10.76 26.37 3.94
C GLN A 7 -10.97 25.41 2.76
N THR A 8 -10.62 25.79 1.53
CA THR A 8 -10.86 24.98 0.32
C THR A 8 -9.79 23.92 0.05
N CYS A 9 -8.67 23.94 0.77
CA CYS A 9 -7.68 22.84 0.73
C CYS A 9 -7.86 21.83 1.88
N ASP A 10 -8.80 22.06 2.79
CA ASP A 10 -9.19 21.14 3.87
C ASP A 10 -10.33 20.19 3.44
N SER A 11 -10.83 20.29 2.20
CA SER A 11 -12.00 19.54 1.70
C SER A 11 -11.70 18.31 0.85
N LEU A 12 -10.47 17.78 0.86
CA LEU A 12 -10.23 16.43 0.36
C LEU A 12 -10.20 15.49 1.56
N GLU A 13 -11.25 14.67 1.65
CA GLU A 13 -11.40 13.51 2.53
C GLU A 13 -10.16 12.60 2.42
N TYR A 14 -9.10 12.96 3.12
CA TYR A 14 -7.90 12.17 3.16
C TYR A 14 -8.11 11.09 4.20
N ILE A 15 -8.42 9.91 3.70
CA ILE A 15 -8.28 8.68 4.43
C ILE A 15 -6.79 8.32 4.40
N GLU A 16 -6.10 8.59 5.50
CA GLU A 16 -4.72 8.13 5.66
C GLU A 16 -4.71 6.65 6.06
N ASP A 17 -4.33 5.78 5.15
CA ASP A 17 -4.19 4.35 5.42
C ASP A 17 -2.88 4.10 6.18
N TYR A 18 -2.99 3.98 7.49
CA TYR A 18 -1.83 3.72 8.33
C TYR A 18 -1.50 2.23 8.37
N THR A 19 -0.33 1.84 7.86
CA THR A 19 0.15 0.46 8.00
C THR A 19 1.37 0.41 8.92
N LEU A 20 1.27 -0.28 10.06
CA LEU A 20 2.39 -0.53 10.97
C LEU A 20 3.37 -1.53 10.35
N LEU A 21 4.56 -1.07 9.99
CA LEU A 21 5.57 -1.88 9.30
C LEU A 21 6.50 -2.66 10.25
N LEU A 22 6.65 -2.23 11.51
CA LEU A 22 7.67 -2.77 12.41
C LEU A 22 7.12 -3.28 13.74
N TYR A 23 7.63 -4.47 14.11
CA TYR A 23 7.48 -5.12 15.41
C TYR A 23 7.94 -4.19 16.53
N LEU A 24 7.00 -3.64 17.30
CA LEU A 24 7.30 -2.63 18.32
C LEU A 24 7.86 -3.28 19.60
N LYS A 25 9.18 -3.45 19.68
CA LYS A 25 9.90 -3.78 20.94
C LYS A 25 10.09 -2.56 21.88
N GLY A 26 9.60 -1.37 21.52
CA GLY A 26 9.80 -0.13 22.28
C GLY A 26 8.51 0.46 22.87
N ARG A 27 8.51 0.81 24.16
CA ARG A 27 7.31 1.27 24.89
C ARG A 27 6.88 2.72 24.60
N LEU A 28 7.75 3.57 24.05
CA LEU A 28 7.53 5.03 23.96
C LEU A 28 6.29 5.42 23.13
N HIS A 29 6.18 4.87 21.92
CA HIS A 29 5.12 5.22 20.97
C HIS A 29 3.88 4.32 21.07
N ARG A 30 3.87 3.37 22.03
CA ARG A 30 2.79 2.38 22.17
C ARG A 30 1.44 3.05 22.42
N ARG A 31 1.38 4.08 23.27
CA ARG A 31 0.14 4.81 23.58
C ARG A 31 -0.43 5.52 22.35
N THR A 32 0.42 6.18 21.57
CA THR A 32 0.02 6.86 20.33
C THR A 32 -0.51 5.86 19.29
N LEU A 33 0.16 4.72 19.12
CA LEU A 33 -0.31 3.66 18.21
C LEU A 33 -1.62 3.03 18.69
N GLU A 34 -1.81 2.82 20.00
CA GLU A 34 -3.08 2.35 20.56
C GLU A 34 -4.22 3.35 20.31
N ALA A 35 -3.97 4.66 20.45
CA ALA A 35 -4.93 5.72 20.15
C ALA A 35 -5.32 5.76 18.66
N LEU A 36 -4.34 5.54 17.77
CA LEU A 36 -4.57 5.39 16.33
C LEU A 36 -5.21 4.03 15.96
N ARG A 37 -5.48 3.16 16.94
CA ARG A 37 -5.98 1.78 16.78
C ARG A 37 -5.01 0.86 16.01
N LEU A 38 -3.72 1.17 15.97
CA LEU A 38 -2.68 0.34 15.36
C LEU A 38 -2.07 -0.60 16.39
N ARG A 39 -2.83 -1.60 16.84
CA ARG A 39 -2.37 -2.58 17.86
C ARG A 39 -1.54 -3.74 17.29
N LYS A 40 -1.83 -4.15 16.05
CA LYS A 40 -1.16 -5.26 15.36
C LYS A 40 -0.43 -4.72 14.13
N CYS A 41 0.73 -5.30 13.82
CA CYS A 41 1.48 -4.96 12.62
C CYS A 41 0.66 -5.25 11.36
N ASN A 42 0.94 -4.53 10.28
CA ASN A 42 0.27 -4.64 8.98
C ASN A 42 -1.26 -4.47 9.02
N ARG A 43 -1.78 -3.88 10.09
CA ARG A 43 -3.17 -3.43 10.15
C ARG A 43 -3.25 -2.08 9.45
N THR A 44 -4.23 -1.94 8.56
CA THR A 44 -4.61 -0.67 7.93
C THR A 44 -5.79 -0.06 8.69
N VAL A 45 -5.75 1.25 8.93
CA VAL A 45 -6.83 2.01 9.57
C VAL A 45 -7.05 3.29 8.78
N MET A 46 -8.29 3.49 8.33
CA MET A 46 -8.75 4.66 7.62
C MET A 46 -9.15 5.79 8.59
N ARG A 47 -8.63 7.02 8.41
CA ARG A 47 -9.00 8.21 9.21
C ARG A 47 -9.04 9.47 8.38
N TRP A 48 -9.98 10.35 8.70
CA TRP A 48 -10.01 11.74 8.27
C TRP A 48 -8.77 12.54 8.70
N ASN A 49 -8.28 13.38 7.80
CA ASN A 49 -7.10 14.23 8.00
C ASN A 49 -7.42 15.42 8.91
N THR A 50 -7.32 15.18 10.22
CA THR A 50 -7.36 16.26 11.22
C THR A 50 -5.97 16.69 11.65
N PRO A 51 -5.79 17.95 12.08
CA PRO A 51 -4.52 18.38 12.68
C PRO A 51 -4.12 17.52 13.88
N THR A 52 -5.09 17.02 14.67
CA THR A 52 -4.84 16.11 15.80
C THR A 52 -4.27 14.77 15.37
N VAL A 53 -4.92 14.10 14.41
CA VAL A 53 -4.45 12.81 13.89
C VAL A 53 -3.10 13.00 13.19
N ARG A 54 -2.94 14.07 12.41
CA ARG A 54 -1.68 14.41 11.73
C ARG A 54 -0.51 14.58 12.71
N GLY A 55 -0.74 15.27 13.84
CA GLY A 55 0.26 15.42 14.89
C GLY A 55 0.68 14.08 15.50
N MET A 56 -0.29 13.21 15.80
CA MET A 56 -0.02 11.85 16.30
C MET A 56 0.78 11.01 15.30
N VAL A 57 0.42 11.07 14.02
CA VAL A 57 1.09 10.33 12.94
C VAL A 57 2.50 10.82 12.72
N GLN A 58 2.73 12.13 12.78
CA GLN A 58 4.06 12.71 12.65
C GLN A 58 5.02 12.21 13.73
N GLN A 59 4.52 11.97 14.95
CA GLN A 59 5.32 11.36 16.02
C GLN A 59 5.73 9.91 15.71
N VAL A 60 4.87 9.16 15.01
CA VAL A 60 5.09 7.73 14.69
C VAL A 60 5.48 7.48 13.23
N LYS A 61 5.89 8.52 12.49
CA LYS A 61 6.17 8.47 11.03
C LYS A 61 7.25 7.46 10.61
N ARG A 62 8.10 7.04 11.55
CA ARG A 62 9.15 6.02 11.30
C ARG A 62 8.61 4.59 11.33
N LEU A 63 7.42 4.39 11.90
CA LEU A 63 6.81 3.08 12.14
C LEU A 63 5.62 2.82 11.22
N VAL A 64 5.02 3.89 10.71
CA VAL A 64 3.78 3.88 9.95
C VAL A 64 4.05 4.42 8.56
N VAL A 65 3.60 3.70 7.54
CA VAL A 65 3.46 4.25 6.20
C VAL A 65 2.06 4.84 6.07
N VAL A 66 2.02 6.03 5.50
CA VAL A 66 0.81 6.83 5.29
C VAL A 66 0.59 6.89 3.78
N GLU A 67 -0.60 6.49 3.34
CA GLU A 67 -1.00 6.57 1.94
C GLU A 67 -2.32 7.33 1.85
N THR A 68 -2.54 7.98 0.71
CA THR A 68 -3.83 8.59 0.36
C THR A 68 -4.76 7.50 -0.16
N GLU A 69 -6.08 7.74 -0.11
CA GLU A 69 -7.04 6.76 -0.61
C GLU A 69 -6.81 6.42 -2.10
N GLU A 70 -6.46 7.42 -2.91
CA GLU A 70 -6.15 7.22 -4.33
C GLU A 70 -4.90 6.36 -4.51
N MET A 71 -3.86 6.59 -3.71
CA MET A 71 -2.65 5.77 -3.72
C MET A 71 -2.93 4.33 -3.29
N TYR A 72 -3.77 4.14 -2.27
CA TYR A 72 -4.18 2.83 -1.81
C TYR A 72 -4.95 2.06 -2.89
N LYS A 73 -5.93 2.72 -3.52
CA LYS A 73 -6.71 2.15 -4.64
C LYS A 73 -5.80 1.77 -5.80
N ALA A 74 -4.92 2.68 -6.23
CA ALA A 74 -3.96 2.41 -7.30
C ALA A 74 -3.04 1.22 -6.98
N ARG A 75 -2.55 1.11 -5.74
CA ARG A 75 -1.75 -0.03 -5.27
C ARG A 75 -2.55 -1.32 -5.32
N LYS A 76 -3.81 -1.31 -4.87
CA LYS A 76 -4.68 -2.48 -4.89
C LYS A 76 -5.08 -2.91 -6.30
N ASP A 77 -5.34 -1.96 -7.19
CA ASP A 77 -5.62 -2.25 -8.59
C ASP A 77 -4.41 -2.85 -9.30
N LYS A 78 -3.21 -2.32 -9.02
CA LYS A 78 -1.96 -2.90 -9.54
C LYS A 78 -1.74 -4.32 -9.02
N GLU A 79 -1.99 -4.55 -7.74
CA GLU A 79 -1.91 -5.89 -7.13
C GLU A 79 -2.93 -6.86 -7.76
N ALA A 80 -4.17 -6.41 -7.97
CA ALA A 80 -5.22 -7.19 -8.61
C ALA A 80 -4.86 -7.53 -10.07
N LYS A 81 -4.38 -6.55 -10.85
CA LYS A 81 -3.92 -6.75 -12.23
C LYS A 81 -2.73 -7.72 -12.30
N HIS A 82 -1.79 -7.61 -11.36
CA HIS A 82 -0.64 -8.51 -11.29
C HIS A 82 -1.04 -9.94 -10.91
N ARG A 83 -2.03 -10.10 -10.03
CA ARG A 83 -2.58 -11.40 -9.62
C ARG A 83 -3.63 -11.96 -10.59
N ALA A 84 -4.11 -11.15 -11.54
CA ALA A 84 -5.08 -11.59 -12.52
C ALA A 84 -4.53 -12.76 -13.34
N LEU A 85 -5.44 -13.65 -13.77
CA LEU A 85 -5.07 -14.81 -14.57
C LEU A 85 -4.42 -14.34 -15.86
N ARG A 86 -3.19 -14.82 -16.10
CA ARG A 86 -2.50 -14.62 -17.37
C ARG A 86 -3.07 -15.57 -18.41
N PRO A 87 -3.09 -15.19 -19.68
CA PRO A 87 -3.45 -16.13 -20.74
C PRO A 87 -2.54 -17.37 -20.68
N PRO A 88 -3.06 -18.56 -21.00
CA PRO A 88 -2.28 -19.78 -21.00
C PRO A 88 -1.15 -19.68 -22.02
N LEU A 89 0.02 -20.22 -21.67
CA LEU A 89 1.14 -20.35 -22.59
C LEU A 89 1.02 -21.70 -23.31
N VAL A 90 0.79 -21.67 -24.62
CA VAL A 90 0.85 -22.86 -25.46
C VAL A 90 2.29 -23.02 -25.94
N VAL A 91 2.89 -24.19 -25.69
CA VAL A 91 4.22 -24.55 -26.17
C VAL A 91 4.09 -25.72 -27.13
N ASP A 92 4.32 -25.46 -28.41
CA ASP A 92 4.33 -26.48 -29.45
C ASP A 92 5.74 -27.07 -29.59
N HIS A 93 5.92 -28.32 -29.16
CA HIS A 93 7.16 -29.03 -29.37
C HIS A 93 7.14 -29.69 -30.75
N HIS A 94 7.82 -29.09 -31.73
CA HIS A 94 8.11 -29.79 -32.97
C HIS A 94 9.12 -30.91 -32.71
N PRO A 95 8.92 -32.13 -33.25
CA PRO A 95 9.93 -33.16 -33.17
C PRO A 95 11.20 -32.66 -33.86
N ALA A 96 12.35 -32.85 -33.22
CA ALA A 96 13.64 -32.59 -33.84
C ALA A 96 13.70 -33.34 -35.18
N SER A 97 14.00 -32.64 -36.28
CA SER A 97 14.21 -33.30 -37.57
C SER A 97 15.21 -34.43 -37.39
N PRO A 98 14.92 -35.65 -37.89
CA PRO A 98 15.87 -36.74 -37.81
C PRO A 98 17.15 -36.28 -38.51
N ALA A 99 18.27 -36.32 -37.79
CA ALA A 99 19.59 -36.09 -38.35
C ALA A 99 19.70 -36.93 -39.62
N SER A 100 19.98 -36.29 -40.76
CA SER A 100 20.25 -37.00 -42.00
C SER A 100 21.53 -37.82 -41.79
N ASP A 101 21.39 -39.10 -41.48
CA ASP A 101 22.47 -40.06 -41.58
C ASP A 101 23.01 -39.99 -43.01
N SER A 102 24.24 -39.50 -43.14
CA SER A 102 24.97 -39.48 -44.39
C SER A 102 25.50 -40.88 -44.67
N PRO A 103 25.17 -41.53 -45.81
CA PRO A 103 25.75 -42.81 -46.16
C PRO A 103 27.19 -42.63 -46.67
N GLN A 104 28.01 -43.62 -46.31
CA GLN A 104 29.44 -43.81 -46.61
C GLN A 104 29.76 -43.85 -48.11
#